data_AF-A0A538IP90-F1
#
_entry.id   AF-A0A538IP90-F1
#
_cell.length_a   1.000
_cell.length_b   1.000
_cell.length_c   1.000
_cell.angle_alpha   90.00
_cell.angle_beta   90.00
_cell.angle_gamma   90.00
#
_symmetry.space_group_name_H-M   'P 1'
#
loop_
_entity.id
_entity.type
_entity.pdbx_description
1 polymer ?
#
loop_
_entity_poly.entity_id
_entity_poly.type
_entity_poly.pdbx_seq_one_letter_code
_entity_poly.pdbx_strand_id
1 'polypeptide(L)'
;MAEAARNDAGGRFKAGDALGYVGADLVAWGETEPTLKAVLAGVADGCEVVTCIAGEGAPTGRDAVAALMPAGVDLDYHEGGQPAWWWLLCAE
;
A
#
# COMPACT_ATOMS: atom_id res chain seq x y z
N MET A 1 1.52 0.59 3.92
CA MET A 1 2.60 1.00 2.99
C MET A 1 3.23 2.31 3.41
N ALA A 2 4.54 2.47 3.20
CA ALA A 2 5.30 3.67 3.55
C ALA A 2 6.48 3.90 2.60
N GLU A 3 7.09 5.09 2.69
CA GLU A 3 8.35 5.41 2.02
C GLU A 3 9.55 4.79 2.77
N ALA A 4 10.52 4.26 2.05
CA ALA A 4 11.80 3.86 2.61
C ALA A 4 12.60 5.09 3.06
N ALA A 5 12.74 5.28 4.38
CA ALA A 5 13.53 6.40 4.92
C ALA A 5 15.06 6.27 4.68
N ARG A 6 15.54 5.08 4.32
CA ARG A 6 16.95 4.78 4.06
C ARG A 6 17.10 3.58 3.14
N ASN A 7 18.29 3.41 2.56
CA ASN A 7 18.65 2.21 1.80
C ASN A 7 18.61 0.96 2.68
N ASP A 8 18.17 -0.16 2.10
CA ASP A 8 18.28 -1.47 2.73
C ASP A 8 19.75 -1.91 2.77
N ALA A 9 20.21 -2.42 3.91
CA ALA A 9 21.60 -2.88 4.07
C ALA A 9 21.92 -4.09 3.17
N GLY A 10 20.90 -4.88 2.80
CA GLY A 10 21.02 -6.01 1.88
C GLY A 10 20.83 -5.64 0.40
N GLY A 11 20.60 -4.36 0.09
CA GLY A 11 20.45 -3.88 -1.29
C GLY A 11 19.10 -4.19 -1.95
N ARG A 12 18.06 -4.55 -1.17
CA ARG A 12 16.72 -4.83 -1.73
C ARG A 12 16.05 -3.58 -2.29
N PHE A 13 16.11 -2.47 -1.56
CA PHE A 13 15.49 -1.19 -1.90
C PHE A 13 16.39 -0.02 -1.51
N LYS A 14 16.11 1.16 -2.08
CA LYS A 14 16.77 2.43 -1.76
C LYS A 14 15.83 3.38 -1.02
N ALA A 15 16.40 4.42 -0.41
CA ALA A 15 15.62 5.51 0.16
C ALA A 15 14.70 6.13 -0.91
N GLY A 16 13.45 6.40 -0.54
CA GLY A 16 12.40 6.89 -1.43
C GLY A 16 11.57 5.79 -2.11
N ASP A 17 12.02 4.53 -2.10
CA ASP A 17 11.20 3.43 -2.62
C ASP A 17 9.97 3.19 -1.75
N ALA A 18 8.87 2.77 -2.37
CA ALA A 18 7.70 2.28 -1.67
C ALA A 18 8.02 0.96 -0.97
N LEU A 19 7.52 0.80 0.26
CA LEU A 19 7.59 -0.43 1.04
C LEU A 19 6.19 -0.97 1.32
N GLY A 20 5.97 -2.21 0.89
CA GLY A 20 4.70 -2.91 0.95
C GLY A 20 4.67 -4.03 1.98
N TYR A 21 3.74 -3.96 2.93
CA TYR A 21 3.61 -4.94 4.00
C TYR A 21 2.22 -5.59 3.99
N VAL A 22 2.16 -6.89 4.29
CA VAL A 22 0.93 -7.62 4.63
C VAL A 22 1.14 -8.22 6.02
N GLY A 23 0.32 -7.80 6.98
CA GLY A 23 0.62 -8.06 8.39
C GLY A 23 1.98 -7.47 8.78
N ALA A 24 2.91 -8.32 9.25
CA ALA A 24 4.27 -7.92 9.61
C ALA A 24 5.31 -8.16 8.49
N ASP A 25 4.92 -8.80 7.39
CA ASP A 25 5.84 -9.25 6.35
C ASP A 25 5.99 -8.20 5.25
N LEU A 26 7.24 -7.84 4.92
CA LEU A 26 7.56 -7.01 3.76
C LEU A 26 7.45 -7.86 2.48
N VAL A 27 6.38 -7.66 1.72
CA VAL A 27 6.04 -8.50 0.54
C VAL A 27 6.45 -7.87 -0.78
N ALA A 28 6.61 -6.54 -0.84
CA ALA A 28 6.98 -5.81 -2.06
C ALA A 28 7.75 -4.53 -1.73
N TRP A 29 8.57 -4.09 -2.68
CA TRP A 29 9.32 -2.83 -2.58
C TRP A 29 9.69 -2.27 -3.96
N GLY A 30 9.99 -0.97 -4.03
CA GLY A 30 10.45 -0.29 -5.24
C GLY A 30 9.49 0.80 -5.70
N GLU A 31 9.05 0.75 -6.95
CA GLU A 31 8.09 1.72 -7.49
C GLU A 31 6.72 1.61 -6.78
N THR A 32 6.06 2.74 -6.59
CA THR A 32 4.82 2.86 -5.82
C THR A 32 3.69 1.99 -6.37
N GLU A 33 3.35 2.12 -7.65
CA GLU A 33 2.19 1.44 -8.24
C GLU A 33 2.34 -0.10 -8.23
N PRO A 34 3.48 -0.70 -8.69
CA PRO A 34 3.68 -2.14 -8.59
C PRO A 34 3.65 -2.66 -7.15
N THR A 35 4.24 -1.90 -6.22
CA THR A 35 4.27 -2.27 -4.80
C THR A 35 2.86 -2.24 -4.21
N LEU A 36 2.08 -1.21 -4.50
CA LEU A 36 0.70 -1.08 -4.04
C LEU A 36 -0.18 -2.19 -4.59
N LYS A 37 -0.07 -2.51 -5.88
CA LYS A 37 -0.79 -3.62 -6.50
C LYS A 37 -0.50 -4.96 -5.81
N ALA A 38 0.77 -5.23 -5.49
CA ALA A 38 1.16 -6.46 -4.80
C ALA A 38 0.59 -6.54 -3.37
N VAL A 39 0.60 -5.42 -2.63
CA VAL A 39 0.02 -5.37 -1.27
C VAL A 39 -1.49 -5.55 -1.32
N LEU A 40 -2.19 -4.87 -2.23
CA LEU A 40 -3.64 -4.99 -2.38
C LEU A 40 -4.07 -6.43 -2.70
N ALA A 41 -3.35 -7.11 -3.59
CA ALA A 41 -3.61 -8.51 -3.90
C ALA A 41 -3.43 -9.43 -2.68
N GLY A 42 -2.43 -9.16 -1.83
CA GLY A 42 -2.20 -9.95 -0.62
C GLY A 42 -3.15 -9.63 0.54
N VAL A 43 -3.56 -8.36 0.68
CA VAL A 43 -4.51 -7.94 1.72
C VAL A 43 -5.93 -8.40 1.39
N ALA A 44 -6.33 -8.33 0.11
CA ALA A 44 -7.69 -8.65 -0.31
C ALA A 44 -7.95 -10.16 -0.51
N ASP A 45 -6.97 -11.03 -0.28
CA ASP A 45 -7.12 -12.47 -0.52
C ASP A 45 -8.24 -13.07 0.34
N GLY A 46 -9.33 -13.48 -0.32
CA GLY A 46 -10.52 -14.04 0.33
C GLY A 46 -11.49 -13.02 0.95
N CYS A 47 -11.31 -11.72 0.67
CA CYS A 47 -12.14 -10.64 1.20
C CYS A 47 -12.97 -9.95 0.10
N GLU A 48 -14.08 -9.33 0.50
CA GLU A 48 -14.98 -8.62 -0.43
C GLU A 48 -14.71 -7.11 -0.43
N VAL A 49 -14.19 -6.57 0.67
CA VAL A 49 -13.93 -5.14 0.83
C VAL A 49 -12.52 -4.90 1.36
N VAL A 50 -11.84 -3.90 0.79
CA VAL A 50 -10.60 -3.35 1.36
C VAL A 50 -10.86 -1.91 1.80
N THR A 51 -10.67 -1.66 3.09
CA THR A 51 -10.58 -0.32 3.64
C THR A 51 -9.17 0.23 3.45
N CYS A 52 -9.07 1.40 2.81
CA CYS A 52 -7.83 2.14 2.61
C CYS A 52 -7.90 3.49 3.31
N ILE A 53 -6.99 3.72 4.25
CA ILE A 53 -6.84 5.01 4.92
C ILE A 53 -5.55 5.67 4.42
N ALA A 54 -5.70 6.70 3.60
CA ALA A 54 -4.59 7.46 3.03
C ALA A 54 -3.99 8.45 4.03
N GLY A 55 -2.67 8.43 4.12
CA GLY A 55 -1.90 9.32 4.98
C GLY A 55 -1.52 10.61 4.29
N GLU A 56 -0.89 11.49 5.06
CA GLU A 56 -0.33 12.72 4.53
C GLU A 56 0.75 12.41 3.49
N GLY A 57 0.66 13.05 2.32
CA GLY A 57 1.65 12.89 1.26
C GLY A 57 1.61 11.53 0.53
N ALA A 58 0.52 10.76 0.65
CA ALA A 58 0.34 9.53 -0.12
C ALA A 58 0.47 9.81 -1.64
N PRO A 59 1.38 9.13 -2.35
CA PRO A 59 1.74 9.49 -3.74
C PRO A 59 0.69 9.07 -4.78
N THR A 60 -0.34 8.32 -4.39
CA THR A 60 -1.39 7.79 -5.26
C THR A 60 -2.75 8.11 -4.66
N GLY A 61 -3.59 8.81 -5.43
CA GLY A 61 -4.93 9.18 -5.01
C GLY A 61 -5.96 8.05 -5.21
N ARG A 62 -7.15 8.23 -4.64
CA ARG A 62 -8.27 7.28 -4.64
C ARG A 62 -8.49 6.55 -5.97
N ASP A 63 -8.62 7.28 -7.08
CA ASP A 63 -8.98 6.67 -8.37
C ASP A 63 -7.92 5.70 -8.88
N ALA A 64 -6.65 6.01 -8.65
CA ALA A 64 -5.54 5.13 -9.00
C ALA A 64 -5.46 3.93 -8.03
N VAL A 65 -5.77 4.10 -6.73
CA VAL A 65 -5.90 2.97 -5.80
C VAL A 65 -7.05 2.04 -6.23
N ALA A 66 -8.20 2.62 -6.64
CA ALA A 66 -9.35 1.86 -7.13
C ALA A 66 -9.03 1.08 -8.41
N ALA A 67 -8.26 1.68 -9.34
CA ALA A 67 -7.84 1.03 -10.58
C ALA A 67 -6.90 -0.18 -10.35
N LEU A 68 -6.26 -0.26 -9.20
CA LEU A 68 -5.38 -1.37 -8.82
C LEU A 68 -6.08 -2.46 -8.01
N MET A 69 -7.37 -2.28 -7.67
CA MET A 69 -8.10 -3.28 -6.89
C MET A 69 -8.19 -4.61 -7.64
N PRO A 70 -8.07 -5.74 -6.93
CA PRO A 70 -8.43 -7.04 -7.47
C PRO A 70 -9.89 -7.06 -7.94
N ALA A 71 -10.17 -7.85 -8.96
CA ALA A 71 -11.53 -7.96 -9.50
C ALA A 71 -12.49 -8.52 -8.45
N GLY A 72 -13.65 -7.85 -8.29
CA GLY A 72 -14.69 -8.27 -7.34
C GLY A 72 -14.46 -7.82 -5.90
N VAL A 73 -13.44 -6.99 -5.65
CA VAL A 73 -13.17 -6.40 -4.33
C VAL A 73 -13.50 -4.91 -4.37
N ASP A 74 -14.35 -4.47 -3.44
CA ASP A 74 -14.74 -3.07 -3.30
C ASP A 74 -13.72 -2.29 -2.47
N LEU A 75 -13.52 -1.02 -2.82
CA LEU A 75 -12.64 -0.09 -2.10
C LEU A 75 -13.46 0.86 -1.23
N ASP A 76 -13.25 0.80 0.08
CA ASP A 76 -13.68 1.82 1.03
C ASP A 76 -12.51 2.76 1.36
N TYR A 77 -12.52 3.98 0.81
CA TYR A 77 -11.37 4.89 0.86
C TYR A 77 -11.61 6.09 1.78
N HIS A 78 -10.67 6.37 2.67
CA HIS A 78 -10.70 7.47 3.63
C HIS A 78 -9.41 8.29 3.59
N GLU A 79 -9.54 9.60 3.81
CA GLU A 79 -8.41 10.49 4.07
C GLU A 79 -8.13 10.53 5.59
N GLY A 80 -7.06 9.88 6.04
CA GLY A 80 -6.68 9.80 7.46
C GLY A 80 -5.62 10.81 7.88
N GLY A 81 -4.77 11.26 6.95
CA GLY A 81 -3.76 12.28 7.20
C GLY A 81 -2.64 11.87 8.16
N GLN A 82 -2.49 10.57 8.46
CA GLN A 82 -1.39 10.10 9.30
C GLN A 82 -0.02 10.36 8.63
N PRO A 83 1.02 10.81 9.36
CA PRO A 83 2.25 11.33 8.75
C PRO A 83 3.30 10.25 8.39
N ALA A 84 3.22 9.05 8.98
CA ALA A 84 4.27 8.03 8.85
C ALA A 84 3.96 6.93 7.83
N TRP A 85 2.70 6.83 7.38
CA TRP A 85 2.22 5.75 6.53
C TRP A 85 1.39 6.31 5.40
N TRP A 86 1.78 6.04 4.15
CA TRP A 86 1.00 6.44 2.98
C TRP A 86 -0.36 5.77 2.93
N TRP A 87 -0.44 4.46 3.23
CA TRP A 87 -1.71 3.74 3.28
C TRP A 87 -1.72 2.73 4.42
N LEU A 88 -2.79 2.76 5.21
CA LEU A 88 -3.18 1.66 6.09
C LEU A 88 -4.29 0.88 5.38
N LEU A 89 -4.09 -0.42 5.22
CA LEU A 89 -4.98 -1.30 4.46
C LEU A 89 -5.50 -2.39 5.39
N CYS A 90 -6.80 -2.61 5.38
CA CYS A 90 -7.49 -3.65 6.11
C CYS A 90 -8.52 -4.29 5.18
N ALA A 91 -8.75 -5.59 5.34
CA ALA A 91 -9.76 -6.30 4.55
C ALA A 91 -10.68 -7.11 5.47
N GLU A 92 -11.93 -7.25 5.05
CA GLU A 92 -12.99 -8.02 5.72
C GLU A 92 -13.79 -8.88 4.75
#